data_AF-G2FCA9-F1
#
_entry.id   AF-G2FCA9-F1
#
_cell.length_a   1.000
_cell.length_b   1.000
_cell.length_c   1.000
_cell.angle_alpha   90.00
_cell.angle_beta   90.00
_cell.angle_gamma   90.00
#
_symmetry.space_group_name_H-M   'P 1'
#
loop_
_entity.id
_entity.type
_entity.pdbx_description
1 polymer ?
#
loop_
_entity_poly.entity_id
_entity_poly.type
_entity_poly.pdbx_seq_one_letter_code
_entity_poly.pdbx_strand_id
1 'polypeptide(L)'
;MNQTTTGHFLKGFAAGGGVTLLLGASGLYLASLSGAISIDSGKLMALQQWLDWLNQNLGSALLPFSLIALLFLVNLTVLKQKLQRGDPPEQVAQTEHLLDVWTGLFFGIGVIWTAIGMRGALLQALGDPTSSAQLGAFVILQRLVDGGILLALSTTIFGGIGGYLMRLIKALSVGGELRRFYLQHHAQQSDSILLVLQRIEQQLESMGNKDQTDHVPKLLEHRAH
;
A
#
# COMPACT_ATOMS: atom_id res chain seq x y z
N MET A 1 -22.64 0.49 21.04
CA MET A 1 -22.86 1.50 19.96
C MET A 1 -22.13 1.00 18.71
N ASN A 2 -22.82 0.93 17.57
CA ASN A 2 -22.57 0.02 16.44
C ASN A 2 -21.21 0.18 15.71
N GLN A 3 -20.46 -0.93 15.61
CA GLN A 3 -19.19 -1.06 14.90
C GLN A 3 -19.30 -1.01 13.35
N THR A 4 -20.51 -1.15 12.79
CA THR A 4 -20.75 -1.09 11.33
C THR A 4 -20.65 0.33 10.77
N THR A 5 -20.87 1.35 11.59
CA THR A 5 -20.85 2.77 11.18
C THR A 5 -19.45 3.33 10.98
N THR A 6 -18.48 2.88 11.79
CA THR A 6 -17.10 3.41 11.80
C THR A 6 -16.33 3.02 10.55
N GLY A 7 -16.55 1.81 10.02
CA GLY A 7 -15.93 1.34 8.77
C GLY A 7 -16.40 2.14 7.54
N HIS A 8 -17.69 2.48 7.47
CA HIS A 8 -18.23 3.35 6.41
C HIS A 8 -17.77 4.80 6.55
N PHE A 9 -17.64 5.31 7.78
CA PHE A 9 -17.14 6.66 8.04
C PHE A 9 -15.67 6.81 7.65
N LEU A 10 -14.81 5.83 7.96
CA LEU A 10 -13.40 5.86 7.60
C LEU A 10 -13.19 5.70 6.08
N LYS A 11 -14.02 4.88 5.42
CA LYS A 11 -14.04 4.73 3.96
C LYS A 11 -14.52 6.02 3.28
N GLY A 12 -15.52 6.69 3.86
CA GLY A 12 -16.02 8.00 3.44
C GLY A 12 -15.02 9.13 3.70
N PHE A 13 -14.25 9.07 4.78
CA PHE A 13 -13.19 10.04 5.10
C PHE A 13 -11.96 9.87 4.19
N ALA A 14 -11.58 8.63 3.87
CA ALA A 14 -10.49 8.36 2.91
C ALA A 14 -10.89 8.73 1.47
N ALA A 15 -12.12 8.42 1.05
CA ALA A 15 -12.65 8.84 -0.24
C ALA A 15 -12.83 10.36 -0.31
N GLY A 16 -13.35 10.97 0.76
CA GLY A 16 -13.53 12.41 0.90
C GLY A 16 -12.20 13.16 0.91
N GLY A 17 -11.21 12.67 1.67
CA GLY A 17 -9.85 13.22 1.74
C GLY A 17 -9.09 13.13 0.43
N GLY A 18 -9.25 12.03 -0.32
CA GLY A 18 -8.71 11.92 -1.68
C GLY A 18 -9.32 12.94 -2.63
N VAL A 19 -10.64 13.16 -2.54
CA VAL A 19 -11.35 14.15 -3.37
C VAL A 19 -10.98 15.57 -2.98
N THR A 20 -10.85 15.92 -1.70
CA THR A 20 -10.40 17.26 -1.27
C THR A 20 -8.92 17.50 -1.57
N LEU A 21 -8.06 16.49 -1.53
CA LEU A 21 -6.66 16.62 -1.95
C LEU A 21 -6.54 16.79 -3.47
N LEU A 22 -7.34 16.07 -4.27
CA LEU A 22 -7.38 16.23 -5.72
C LEU A 22 -7.99 17.57 -6.14
N LEU A 23 -9.06 18.02 -5.48
CA LEU A 23 -9.66 19.33 -5.70
C LEU A 23 -8.76 20.46 -5.18
N GLY A 24 -8.06 20.26 -4.06
CA GLY A 24 -7.10 21.21 -3.52
C GLY A 24 -5.86 21.33 -4.39
N ALA A 25 -5.33 20.21 -4.90
CA ALA A 25 -4.22 20.19 -5.86
C ALA A 25 -4.63 20.78 -7.22
N SER A 26 -5.83 20.46 -7.72
CA SER A 26 -6.38 21.09 -8.92
C SER A 26 -6.63 22.59 -8.72
N GLY A 27 -7.13 22.99 -7.55
CA GLY A 27 -7.37 24.39 -7.20
C GLY A 27 -6.08 25.19 -7.04
N LEU A 28 -5.06 24.62 -6.41
CA LEU A 28 -3.71 25.19 -6.33
C LEU A 28 -3.06 25.29 -7.71
N TYR A 29 -3.27 24.30 -8.58
CA TYR A 29 -2.77 24.30 -9.96
C TYR A 29 -3.46 25.39 -10.81
N LEU A 30 -4.79 25.55 -10.68
CA LEU A 30 -5.55 26.62 -11.33
C LEU A 30 -5.22 28.01 -10.76
N ALA A 31 -5.01 28.12 -9.45
CA ALA A 31 -4.59 29.36 -8.79
C ALA A 31 -3.17 29.78 -9.19
N SER A 32 -2.27 28.80 -9.37
CA SER A 32 -0.92 29.02 -9.94
C SER A 32 -1.01 29.55 -11.38
N LEU A 33 -1.91 29.01 -12.20
CA LEU A 33 -2.19 29.52 -13.55
C LEU A 33 -2.75 30.96 -13.57
N SER A 34 -3.48 31.35 -12.53
CA SER A 34 -4.10 32.69 -12.43
C SER A 34 -3.16 33.81 -11.98
N GLY A 35 -1.91 33.49 -11.59
CA GLY A 35 -0.91 34.48 -11.17
C GLY A 35 -1.24 35.25 -9.89
N ALA A 36 -2.26 34.83 -9.14
CA ALA A 36 -2.79 35.59 -7.99
C ALA A 36 -2.01 35.42 -6.67
N ILE A 37 -1.02 34.51 -6.61
CA ILE A 37 -0.26 34.25 -5.38
C ILE A 37 1.24 34.45 -5.62
N SER A 38 1.75 35.64 -5.29
CA SER A 38 3.19 35.89 -5.18
C SER A 38 3.72 35.29 -3.88
N ILE A 39 4.12 34.02 -3.94
CA ILE A 39 4.87 33.35 -2.86
C ILE A 39 6.37 33.47 -3.19
N ASP A 40 7.18 33.56 -2.15
CA ASP A 40 8.63 33.81 -2.13
C ASP A 40 9.43 33.12 -3.27
N SER A 41 10.07 33.92 -4.12
CA SER A 41 10.52 33.56 -5.47
C SER A 41 11.73 32.60 -5.51
N GLY A 42 12.50 32.49 -4.43
CA GLY A 42 13.72 31.66 -4.41
C GLY A 42 13.48 30.15 -4.30
N LYS A 43 12.52 29.72 -3.47
CA LYS A 43 12.19 28.28 -3.29
C LYS A 43 11.30 27.74 -4.39
N LEU A 44 10.44 28.60 -4.96
CA LEU A 44 9.58 28.24 -6.08
C LEU A 44 10.37 27.91 -7.33
N MET A 45 11.46 28.64 -7.62
CA MET A 45 12.27 28.39 -8.80
C MET A 45 12.94 27.01 -8.78
N ALA A 46 13.46 26.56 -7.63
CA ALA A 46 14.05 25.23 -7.48
C ALA A 46 12.99 24.12 -7.55
N LEU A 47 11.83 24.32 -6.93
CA LEU A 47 10.72 23.36 -6.99
C LEU A 47 10.16 23.25 -8.42
N GLN A 48 10.06 24.37 -9.13
CA GLN A 48 9.56 24.44 -10.49
C GLN A 48 10.53 23.78 -11.48
N GLN A 49 11.84 24.00 -11.34
CA GLN A 49 12.84 23.27 -12.13
C GLN A 49 12.75 21.75 -11.92
N TRP A 50 12.52 21.30 -10.69
CA TRP A 50 12.32 19.88 -10.39
C TRP A 50 11.03 19.32 -10.99
N LEU A 51 9.93 20.08 -10.93
CA LEU A 51 8.65 19.70 -11.55
C LEU A 51 8.74 19.67 -13.07
N ASP A 52 9.44 20.63 -13.68
CA ASP A 52 9.67 20.67 -15.12
C ASP A 52 10.53 19.48 -15.56
N TRP A 53 11.57 19.14 -14.80
CA TRP A 53 12.37 17.94 -15.04
C TRP A 53 11.53 16.66 -14.92
N LEU A 54 10.70 16.54 -13.87
CA LEU A 54 9.80 15.39 -13.70
C LEU A 54 8.80 15.30 -14.85
N ASN A 55 8.22 16.43 -15.27
CA ASN A 55 7.29 16.46 -16.38
C ASN A 55 7.95 16.07 -17.71
N GLN A 56 9.19 16.49 -17.94
CA GLN A 56 9.98 16.07 -19.12
C GLN A 56 10.30 14.57 -19.11
N ASN A 57 10.54 13.98 -17.93
CA ASN A 57 10.96 12.58 -17.82
C ASN A 57 9.82 11.58 -17.63
N LEU A 58 8.71 11.97 -17.00
CA LEU A 58 7.56 11.11 -16.71
C LEU A 58 6.34 11.45 -17.58
N GLY A 59 6.26 12.69 -18.10
CA GLY A 59 5.12 13.17 -18.84
C GLY A 59 3.82 13.01 -18.05
N SER A 60 2.81 12.43 -18.71
CA SER A 60 1.50 12.17 -18.10
C SER A 60 1.51 11.11 -16.99
N ALA A 61 2.58 10.33 -16.83
CA ALA A 61 2.72 9.37 -15.73
C ALA A 61 2.89 10.05 -14.36
N LEU A 62 3.28 11.33 -14.35
CA LEU A 62 3.48 12.08 -13.12
C LEU A 62 2.22 12.10 -12.26
N LEU A 63 1.04 12.28 -12.87
CA LEU A 63 -0.24 12.30 -12.16
C LEU A 63 -0.55 10.99 -11.40
N PRO A 64 -0.56 9.80 -12.04
CA PRO A 64 -0.80 8.56 -11.31
C PRO A 64 0.29 8.27 -10.27
N PHE A 65 1.56 8.60 -10.53
CA PHE A 65 2.62 8.44 -9.53
C PHE A 65 2.40 9.32 -8.29
N SER A 66 2.07 10.61 -8.48
CA SER A 66 1.79 11.53 -7.38
C SER A 66 0.58 11.10 -6.56
N LEU A 67 -0.48 10.62 -7.22
CA LEU A 67 -1.68 10.11 -6.54
C LEU A 67 -1.36 8.92 -5.63
N ILE A 68 -0.64 7.92 -6.14
CA ILE A 68 -0.28 6.72 -5.36
C ILE A 68 0.70 7.07 -4.24
N ALA A 69 1.68 7.93 -4.49
CA ALA A 69 2.60 8.40 -3.47
C ALA A 69 1.87 9.09 -2.31
N LEU A 70 0.89 9.95 -2.62
CA LEU A 70 0.07 10.63 -1.61
C LEU A 70 -0.76 9.64 -0.79
N LEU A 71 -1.44 8.70 -1.46
CA LEU A 71 -2.23 7.66 -0.78
C LEU A 71 -1.37 6.77 0.11
N PHE A 72 -0.15 6.44 -0.32
CA PHE A 72 0.82 5.73 0.51
C PHE A 72 1.20 6.51 1.76
N LEU A 73 1.56 7.80 1.65
CA LEU A 73 1.94 8.62 2.80
C LEU A 73 0.80 8.78 3.82
N VAL A 74 -0.43 8.98 3.32
CA VAL A 74 -1.63 9.04 4.18
C VAL A 74 -1.82 7.72 4.92
N ASN A 75 -1.79 6.58 4.23
CA ASN A 75 -1.96 5.27 4.86
C ASN A 75 -0.80 4.92 5.81
N LEU A 76 0.41 5.39 5.54
CA LEU A 76 1.57 5.17 6.42
C LEU A 76 1.38 5.92 7.74
N THR A 77 0.90 7.16 7.65
CA THR A 77 0.56 7.97 8.83
C THR A 77 -0.59 7.34 9.62
N VAL A 78 -1.62 6.84 8.92
CA VAL A 78 -2.72 6.11 9.56
C VAL A 78 -2.21 4.85 10.26
N LEU A 79 -1.36 4.04 9.62
CA LEU A 79 -0.78 2.84 10.23
C LEU A 79 -0.01 3.18 11.51
N LYS A 80 0.81 4.24 11.47
CA LYS A 80 1.55 4.72 12.65
C LYS A 80 0.60 5.14 13.78
N GLN A 81 -0.49 5.84 13.46
CA GLN A 81 -1.50 6.21 14.46
C GLN A 81 -2.23 4.99 15.03
N LYS A 82 -2.57 4.00 14.21
CA LYS A 82 -3.20 2.74 14.66
C LYS A 82 -2.30 1.95 15.60
N LEU A 83 -1.01 1.88 15.30
CA LEU A 83 0.01 1.28 16.17
C LEU A 83 0.09 1.98 17.53
N GLN A 84 0.07 3.31 17.54
CA GLN A 84 0.11 4.10 18.78
C GLN A 84 -1.16 3.98 19.62
N ARG A 85 -2.33 3.81 18.98
CA ARG A 85 -3.62 3.63 19.66
C ARG A 85 -3.84 2.22 20.18
N GLY A 86 -3.07 1.23 19.69
CA GLY A 86 -3.30 -0.17 20.00
C GLY A 86 -4.58 -0.71 19.36
N ASP A 87 -4.88 -0.28 18.14
CA ASP A 87 -6.05 -0.76 17.39
C ASP A 87 -5.99 -2.29 17.17
N PRO A 88 -7.13 -2.97 16.89
CA PRO A 88 -7.15 -4.42 16.70
C PRO A 88 -6.16 -4.90 15.62
N PRO A 89 -5.48 -6.05 15.82
CA PRO A 89 -4.41 -6.53 14.96
C PRO A 89 -4.87 -6.75 13.51
N GLU A 90 -6.13 -7.11 13.27
CA GLU A 90 -6.69 -7.28 11.93
C GLU A 90 -6.73 -5.96 11.16
N GLN A 91 -7.03 -4.84 11.84
CA GLN A 91 -7.08 -3.51 11.22
C GLN A 91 -5.68 -2.97 10.90
N VAL A 92 -4.71 -3.30 11.76
CA VAL A 92 -3.29 -3.00 11.54
C VAL A 92 -2.79 -3.80 10.33
N ALA A 93 -3.04 -5.10 10.28
CA ALA A 93 -2.67 -5.97 9.16
C ALA A 93 -3.31 -5.54 7.84
N GLN A 94 -4.58 -5.12 7.85
CA GLN A 94 -5.25 -4.61 6.65
C GLN A 94 -4.59 -3.33 6.12
N THR A 95 -4.24 -2.40 7.02
CA THR A 95 -3.60 -1.13 6.62
C THR A 95 -2.17 -1.37 6.14
N GLU A 96 -1.45 -2.29 6.79
CA GLU A 96 -0.14 -2.76 6.37
C GLU A 96 -0.17 -3.37 4.96
N HIS A 97 -1.14 -4.25 4.70
CA HIS A 97 -1.33 -4.86 3.37
C HIS A 97 -1.66 -3.81 2.32
N LEU A 98 -2.49 -2.81 2.65
CA LEU A 98 -2.84 -1.74 1.73
C LEU A 98 -1.60 -0.91 1.32
N LEU A 99 -0.64 -0.69 2.23
CA LEU A 99 0.64 -0.06 1.88
C LEU A 99 1.46 -0.89 0.88
N ASP A 100 1.44 -2.22 1.00
CA ASP A 100 2.12 -3.10 0.06
C ASP A 100 1.44 -3.08 -1.31
N VAL A 101 0.10 -3.00 -1.34
CA VAL A 101 -0.68 -2.81 -2.58
C VAL A 101 -0.33 -1.48 -3.23
N TRP A 102 -0.29 -0.36 -2.49
CA TRP A 102 0.11 0.95 -3.05
C TRP A 102 1.53 0.93 -3.61
N THR A 103 2.45 0.28 -2.89
CA THR A 103 3.83 0.11 -3.35
C THR A 103 3.90 -0.72 -4.64
N GLY A 104 3.12 -1.80 -4.73
CA GLY A 104 3.01 -2.63 -5.93
C GLY A 104 2.39 -1.88 -7.11
N LEU A 105 1.34 -1.08 -6.86
CA LEU A 105 0.72 -0.22 -7.87
C LEU A 105 1.68 0.84 -8.39
N PHE A 106 2.51 1.43 -7.52
CA PHE A 106 3.54 2.39 -7.92
C PHE A 106 4.51 1.76 -8.92
N PHE A 107 5.01 0.55 -8.62
CA PHE A 107 5.83 -0.21 -9.58
C PHE A 107 5.07 -0.50 -10.88
N GLY A 108 3.82 -0.96 -10.77
CA GLY A 108 2.97 -1.32 -11.91
C GLY A 108 2.70 -0.14 -12.85
N ILE A 109 2.50 1.07 -12.33
CA ILE A 109 2.33 2.29 -13.13
C ILE A 109 3.56 2.52 -14.00
N GLY A 110 4.76 2.37 -13.44
CA GLY A 110 6.00 2.48 -14.20
C GLY A 110 6.01 1.54 -15.41
N VAL A 111 5.76 0.25 -15.18
CA VAL A 111 5.73 -0.78 -16.24
C VAL A 111 4.66 -0.51 -17.30
N ILE A 112 3.45 -0.13 -16.89
CA ILE A 112 2.34 0.15 -17.81
C ILE A 112 2.65 1.38 -18.67
N TRP A 113 3.18 2.44 -18.07
CA TRP A 113 3.50 3.66 -18.82
C TRP A 113 4.64 3.44 -19.81
N THR A 114 5.57 2.54 -19.50
CA THR A 114 6.62 2.12 -20.43
C THR A 114 6.03 1.42 -21.66
N ALA A 115 5.03 0.55 -21.47
CA ALA A 115 4.33 -0.06 -22.59
C ALA A 115 3.60 0.98 -23.45
N ILE A 116 2.97 1.98 -22.80
CA ILE A 116 2.30 3.09 -23.50
C ILE A 116 3.32 3.93 -24.30
N GLY A 117 4.45 4.29 -23.68
CA GLY A 117 5.50 5.09 -24.32
C GLY A 117 6.16 4.36 -25.50
N MET A 118 6.47 3.07 -25.34
CA MET A 118 7.01 2.27 -26.45
C MET A 118 6.00 2.10 -27.59
N ARG A 119 4.72 1.87 -27.28
CA ARG A 119 3.66 1.83 -28.29
C ARG A 119 3.53 3.16 -29.03
N GLY A 120 3.56 4.27 -28.31
CA GLY A 120 3.53 5.62 -28.88
C GLY A 120 4.70 5.88 -29.82
N ALA A 121 5.92 5.55 -29.37
CA ALA A 121 7.14 5.68 -30.16
C ALA A 121 7.07 4.90 -31.48
N LEU A 122 6.61 3.63 -31.43
CA LEU A 122 6.46 2.80 -32.62
C LEU A 122 5.44 3.37 -33.60
N LEU A 123 4.29 3.84 -33.11
CA LEU A 123 3.26 4.46 -33.95
C LEU A 123 3.76 5.75 -34.62
N GLN A 124 4.55 6.56 -33.90
CA GLN A 124 5.10 7.81 -34.43
C GLN A 124 6.24 7.59 -35.44
N ALA A 125 7.07 6.56 -35.22
CA ALA A 125 8.18 6.26 -36.11
C ALA A 125 7.76 5.50 -37.38
N LEU A 126 6.72 4.64 -37.30
CA LEU A 126 6.30 3.74 -38.38
C LEU A 126 4.94 4.08 -39.02
N GLY A 127 4.30 5.18 -38.60
CA GLY A 127 2.90 5.47 -38.89
C GLY A 127 2.52 5.55 -40.38
N ASP A 128 3.36 6.12 -41.25
CA ASP A 128 3.13 6.14 -42.70
C ASP A 128 4.27 5.41 -43.43
N PRO A 129 4.04 4.17 -43.90
CA PRO A 129 5.04 3.36 -44.57
C PRO A 129 5.69 4.03 -45.80
N THR A 130 4.95 4.91 -46.48
CA THR A 130 5.44 5.56 -47.72
C THR A 130 6.43 6.66 -47.41
N SER A 131 6.24 7.40 -46.31
CA SER A 131 7.20 8.38 -45.81
C SER A 131 8.37 7.73 -45.06
N SER A 132 8.11 6.66 -44.29
CA SER A 132 9.13 5.94 -43.53
C SER A 132 10.16 5.22 -44.41
N ALA A 133 9.77 4.75 -45.60
CA ALA A 133 10.71 4.14 -46.56
C ALA A 133 11.66 5.15 -47.22
N GLN A 134 11.28 6.44 -47.26
CA GLN A 134 12.11 7.52 -47.77
C GLN A 134 13.02 8.13 -46.70
N LEU A 135 12.68 7.92 -45.42
CA LEU A 135 13.44 8.41 -44.28
C LEU A 135 14.59 7.45 -43.97
N GLY A 136 15.82 7.96 -43.93
CA GLY A 136 16.99 7.18 -43.55
C GLY A 136 16.86 6.60 -42.13
N ALA A 137 17.51 5.46 -41.88
CA ALA A 137 17.41 4.71 -40.62
C ALA A 137 17.68 5.57 -39.36
N PHE A 138 18.57 6.56 -39.47
CA PHE A 138 18.86 7.49 -38.37
C PHE A 138 17.64 8.33 -37.97
N VAL A 139 16.84 8.80 -38.94
CA VAL A 139 15.66 9.64 -38.65
C VAL A 139 14.57 8.82 -37.97
N ILE A 140 14.45 7.54 -38.33
CA ILE A 140 13.53 6.61 -37.66
C ILE A 140 13.95 6.40 -36.19
N LEU A 141 15.25 6.20 -35.93
CA LEU A 141 15.77 6.08 -34.57
C LEU A 141 15.50 7.33 -33.73
N GLN A 142 15.72 8.52 -34.30
CA GLN A 142 15.44 9.77 -33.61
C GLN A 142 13.95 9.90 -33.27
N ARG A 143 13.04 9.58 -34.20
CA ARG A 143 11.60 9.57 -33.95
C ARG A 143 11.17 8.55 -32.90
N LEU A 144 11.83 7.39 -32.82
CA LEU A 144 11.57 6.41 -31.76
C LEU A 144 11.99 6.93 -30.40
N VAL A 145 13.18 7.53 -30.33
CA VAL A 145 13.73 8.12 -29.11
C VAL A 145 12.85 9.28 -28.62
N ASP A 146 12.57 10.23 -29.50
CA ASP A 146 11.72 11.41 -29.24
C ASP A 146 10.26 11.02 -29.03
N GLY A 147 9.80 9.94 -29.67
CA GLY A 147 8.42 9.44 -29.59
C GLY A 147 8.07 8.71 -28.30
N GLY A 148 9.02 8.57 -27.38
CA GLY A 148 8.72 8.15 -26.01
C GLY A 148 9.51 6.96 -25.48
N ILE A 149 10.54 6.46 -26.19
CA ILE A 149 11.41 5.41 -25.61
C ILE A 149 12.12 5.92 -24.35
N LEU A 150 12.69 7.13 -24.38
CA LEU A 150 13.38 7.68 -23.19
C LEU A 150 12.40 7.91 -22.04
N LEU A 151 11.22 8.45 -22.34
CA LEU A 151 10.16 8.63 -21.36
C LEU A 151 9.73 7.29 -20.73
N ALA A 152 9.56 6.26 -21.57
CA ALA A 152 9.21 4.92 -21.15
C ALA A 152 10.28 4.29 -20.23
N LEU A 153 11.56 4.48 -20.52
CA LEU A 153 12.63 4.00 -19.65
C LEU A 153 12.66 4.74 -18.31
N SER A 154 12.51 6.06 -18.35
CA SER A 154 12.44 6.90 -17.15
C SER A 154 11.28 6.51 -16.24
N THR A 155 10.09 6.20 -16.77
CA THR A 155 8.95 5.76 -15.94
C THR A 155 9.20 4.41 -15.26
N THR A 156 9.89 3.47 -15.91
CA THR A 156 10.30 2.20 -15.27
C THR A 156 11.29 2.44 -14.14
N ILE A 157 12.32 3.24 -14.39
CA ILE A 157 13.37 3.52 -13.42
C ILE A 157 12.76 4.22 -12.20
N PHE A 158 11.92 5.23 -12.44
CA PHE A 158 11.23 5.95 -11.38
C PHE A 158 10.29 5.04 -10.58
N GLY A 159 9.47 4.23 -11.27
CA GLY A 159 8.58 3.26 -10.62
C GLY A 159 9.32 2.20 -9.80
N GLY A 160 10.44 1.68 -10.34
CA GLY A 160 11.31 0.72 -9.68
C GLY A 160 11.95 1.28 -8.42
N ILE A 161 12.72 2.36 -8.58
CA ILE A 161 13.43 3.00 -7.46
C ILE A 161 12.44 3.51 -6.41
N GLY A 162 11.39 4.22 -6.84
CA GLY A 162 10.37 4.75 -5.93
C GLY A 162 9.63 3.66 -5.18
N GLY A 163 9.27 2.55 -5.84
CA GLY A 163 8.66 1.41 -5.17
C GLY A 163 9.56 0.78 -4.11
N TYR A 164 10.86 0.60 -4.39
CA TYR A 164 11.81 0.11 -3.38
C TYR A 164 12.00 1.10 -2.24
N LEU A 165 12.07 2.41 -2.52
CA LEU A 165 12.14 3.45 -1.50
C LEU A 165 10.91 3.43 -0.60
N MET A 166 9.70 3.25 -1.14
CA MET A 166 8.48 3.13 -0.35
C MET A 166 8.54 1.93 0.62
N ARG A 167 9.04 0.76 0.16
CA ARG A 167 9.26 -0.39 1.04
C ARG A 167 10.26 -0.08 2.15
N LEU A 168 11.36 0.58 1.80
CA LEU A 168 12.38 0.97 2.76
C LEU A 168 11.83 1.96 3.79
N ILE A 169 11.08 2.97 3.35
CA ILE A 169 10.44 3.97 4.23
C ILE A 169 9.47 3.28 5.19
N LYS A 170 8.62 2.36 4.71
CA LYS A 170 7.72 1.56 5.56
C LYS A 170 8.53 0.78 6.61
N ALA A 171 9.56 0.05 6.18
CA ALA A 171 10.39 -0.78 7.06
C ALA A 171 11.07 0.06 8.15
N LEU A 172 11.66 1.21 7.80
CA LEU A 172 12.34 2.10 8.74
C LEU A 172 11.37 2.84 9.68
N SER A 173 10.21 3.25 9.16
CA SER A 173 9.28 4.10 9.90
C SER A 173 8.42 3.34 10.91
N VAL A 174 7.95 2.14 10.54
CA VAL A 174 7.00 1.37 11.35
C VAL A 174 7.45 -0.05 11.65
N GLY A 175 8.49 -0.58 11.01
CA GLY A 175 8.86 -2.00 11.13
C GLY A 175 9.19 -2.45 12.55
N GLY A 176 9.86 -1.61 13.34
CA GLY A 176 10.17 -1.90 14.75
C GLY A 176 8.93 -1.91 15.64
N GLU A 177 8.05 -0.92 15.48
CA GLU A 177 6.79 -0.80 16.23
C GLU A 177 5.83 -1.94 15.89
N LEU A 178 5.70 -2.24 14.60
CA LEU A 178 4.85 -3.31 14.07
C LEU A 178 5.25 -4.68 14.62
N ARG A 179 6.56 -4.98 14.64
CA ARG A 179 7.08 -6.24 15.22
C ARG A 179 6.76 -6.34 16.71
N ARG A 180 6.96 -5.27 17.48
CA ARG A 180 6.65 -5.26 18.92
C ARG A 180 5.15 -5.45 19.16
N PHE A 181 4.32 -4.76 18.39
CA PHE A 181 2.86 -4.84 18.46
C PHE A 181 2.34 -6.27 18.24
N TYR A 182 2.80 -6.96 17.19
CA TYR A 182 2.37 -8.34 16.93
C TYR A 182 2.92 -9.33 17.96
N LEU A 183 4.16 -9.16 18.43
CA LEU A 183 4.72 -10.03 19.48
C LEU A 183 3.91 -9.96 20.78
N GLN A 184 3.43 -8.78 21.16
CA GLN A 184 2.58 -8.62 22.35
C GLN A 184 1.22 -9.30 22.18
N HIS A 185 0.60 -9.16 21.01
CA HIS A 185 -0.70 -9.80 20.74
C HIS A 185 -0.60 -11.33 20.61
N HIS A 186 0.47 -11.86 20.01
CA HIS A 186 0.70 -13.30 19.91
C HIS A 186 0.98 -13.94 21.27
N ALA A 187 1.66 -13.25 22.18
CA ALA A 187 1.85 -13.73 23.56
C ALA A 187 0.50 -13.87 24.27
N GLN A 188 -0.36 -12.84 24.20
CA GLN A 188 -1.71 -12.87 24.79
C GLN A 188 -2.60 -13.97 24.19
N GLN A 189 -2.53 -14.17 22.87
CA GLN A 189 -3.30 -15.22 22.20
C GLN A 189 -2.83 -16.62 22.61
N SER A 190 -1.51 -16.82 22.75
CA SER A 190 -0.94 -18.09 23.22
C SER A 190 -1.42 -18.44 24.62
N ASP A 191 -1.43 -17.48 25.54
CA ASP A 191 -1.94 -17.67 26.91
C ASP A 191 -3.42 -18.07 26.92
N SER A 192 -4.24 -17.44 26.07
CA SER A 192 -5.66 -17.77 25.96
C SER A 192 -5.90 -19.20 25.44
N ILE A 193 -5.08 -19.67 24.49
CA ILE A 193 -5.15 -21.03 23.96
C ILE A 193 -4.75 -22.04 25.03
N LEU A 194 -3.68 -21.78 25.80
CA LEU A 194 -3.25 -22.65 26.88
C LEU A 194 -4.33 -22.80 27.96
N LEU A 195 -5.03 -21.72 28.31
CA LEU A 195 -6.16 -21.77 29.26
C LEU A 195 -7.33 -22.61 28.74
N VAL A 196 -7.65 -22.53 27.45
CA VAL A 196 -8.68 -23.37 26.84
C VAL A 196 -8.25 -24.83 26.83
N LEU A 197 -6.99 -25.13 26.52
CA LEU A 197 -6.45 -26.49 26.56
C LEU A 197 -6.48 -27.07 27.98
N GLN A 198 -6.05 -26.32 28.99
CA GLN A 198 -6.12 -26.73 30.40
C GLN A 198 -7.56 -26.99 30.85
N ARG A 199 -8.52 -26.16 30.40
CA ARG A 199 -9.94 -26.39 30.69
C ARG A 199 -10.44 -27.69 30.07
N ILE A 200 -10.06 -27.97 28.82
CA ILE A 200 -10.41 -29.21 28.13
C ILE A 200 -9.80 -30.42 28.85
N GLU A 201 -8.54 -30.33 29.27
CA GLU A 201 -7.84 -31.36 30.05
C GLU A 201 -8.56 -31.65 31.36
N GLN A 202 -8.88 -30.62 32.15
CA GLN A 202 -9.64 -30.77 33.41
C GLN A 202 -11.03 -31.39 33.19
N GLN A 203 -11.73 -31.03 32.10
CA GLN A 203 -13.03 -31.63 31.79
C GLN A 203 -12.89 -33.11 31.43
N LEU A 204 -11.89 -33.48 30.64
CA LEU A 204 -11.59 -34.87 30.29
C LEU A 204 -11.23 -35.70 31.52
N GLU A 205 -10.39 -35.17 32.42
CA GLU A 205 -10.06 -35.83 33.70
C GLU A 205 -11.31 -36.03 34.56
N SER A 206 -12.18 -35.03 34.65
CA SER A 206 -13.42 -35.13 35.42
C SER A 206 -14.40 -36.16 34.86
N MET A 207 -14.44 -36.33 33.53
CA MET A 207 -15.26 -37.36 32.86
C MET A 207 -14.65 -38.75 33.05
N GLY A 208 -13.33 -38.90 32.89
CA GLY A 208 -12.64 -40.16 33.12
C GLY A 208 -12.75 -40.66 34.57
N ASN A 209 -12.69 -39.73 35.54
CA ASN A 209 -12.83 -40.08 36.96
C ASN A 209 -14.28 -40.45 37.33
N LYS A 210 -15.29 -39.90 36.64
CA LYS A 210 -16.71 -40.30 36.79
C LYS A 210 -16.98 -41.70 36.25
N ASP A 211 -16.48 -42.03 35.06
CA ASP A 211 -16.61 -43.38 34.50
C ASP A 211 -15.91 -44.45 35.36
N GLN A 212 -14.80 -44.08 36.02
CA GLN A 212 -14.08 -45.00 36.91
C GLN A 212 -14.78 -45.21 38.27
N THR A 213 -15.55 -44.23 38.76
CA THR A 213 -16.29 -44.33 40.02
C THR A 213 -17.63 -45.03 39.88
N ASP A 214 -18.29 -44.93 38.72
CA ASP A 214 -19.55 -45.66 38.44
C ASP A 214 -19.35 -47.16 38.13
N HIS A 215 -18.10 -47.60 37.90
CA HIS A 215 -17.77 -49.00 37.58
C HIS A 215 -17.04 -49.79 38.69
N VAL A 216 -16.95 -49.31 39.93
CA VAL A 216 -16.56 -50.18 41.07
C VAL A 216 -17.80 -50.91 41.58
N PRO A 217 -17.98 -52.22 41.30
CA PRO A 217 -19.10 -52.97 41.87
C PRO A 217 -18.84 -53.09 43.37
N LYS A 218 -19.84 -52.74 44.18
CA LYS A 218 -19.90 -53.05 45.61
C LYS A 218 -19.77 -54.57 45.82
N LEU A 219 -18.54 -55.07 45.96
CA LEU A 219 -18.25 -56.49 46.23
C LEU A 219 -17.66 -56.72 47.63
N LEU A 220 -17.98 -55.88 48.61
CA LEU A 220 -17.52 -56.04 49.99
C LEU A 220 -18.64 -55.90 51.06
N GLU A 221 -19.84 -56.40 50.78
CA GLU A 221 -20.91 -56.55 51.79
C GLU A 221 -21.63 -57.91 51.69
N HIS A 222 -20.90 -59.03 51.67
CA HIS A 222 -21.50 -60.34 51.96
C HIS A 222 -20.51 -61.44 52.37
N ARG A 223 -19.76 -61.23 53.45
CA ARG A 223 -19.13 -62.34 54.22
C ARG A 223 -19.16 -62.02 55.70
N ALA A 224 -20.34 -62.07 56.29
CA ALA A 224 -20.53 -62.20 57.73
C ALA A 224 -21.86 -62.91 57.98
N HIS A 225 -21.89 -64.22 57.69
CA HIS A 225 -22.84 -65.18 58.26
C HIS A 225 -22.14 -66.53 58.32
#